data_AF-A0A522CB68-F1
#
_entry.id   AF-A0A522CB68-F1
#
_cell.length_a   1.000
_cell.length_b   1.000
_cell.length_c   1.000
_cell.angle_alpha   90.00
_cell.angle_beta   90.00
_cell.angle_gamma   90.00
#
_symmetry.space_group_name_H-M   'P 1'
#
loop_
_entity.id
_entity.type
_entity.pdbx_description
1 polymer ?
#
loop_
_entity_poly.entity_id
_entity_poly.type
_entity_poly.pdbx_seq_one_letter_code
_entity_poly.pdbx_strand_id
1 'polypeptide(L)' 'SSALTLKDIEVRHIKATLSSVAGNRTKAANILGIARSTLNEKIKAYNIS' A
#
# COMPACT_ATOMS: atom_id res chain seq x y z
N SER A 1 -6.14 18.28 17.37
CA SER A 1 -5.40 17.78 16.20
C SER A 1 -5.00 16.34 16.45
N SER A 2 -5.59 15.37 15.74
CA SER A 2 -5.21 13.95 15.90
C SER A 2 -4.01 13.63 15.02
N ALA A 3 -2.92 13.15 15.64
CA ALA A 3 -1.74 12.69 14.93
C ALA A 3 -2.06 11.47 14.07
N LEU A 4 -1.42 11.35 12.90
CA LEU A 4 -1.55 10.16 12.06
C LEU A 4 -0.84 8.98 12.70
N THR A 5 -1.44 7.80 12.60
CA THR A 5 -0.78 6.56 13.00
C THR A 5 0.16 6.09 11.89
N LEU A 6 1.11 5.21 12.23
CA LEU A 6 1.93 4.52 11.23
C LEU A 6 1.08 3.75 10.21
N LYS A 7 -0.04 3.18 10.67
CA LYS A 7 -1.01 2.51 9.80
C LYS A 7 -1.61 3.48 8.79
N ASP A 8 -1.99 4.69 9.19
CA ASP A 8 -2.54 5.69 8.28
C ASP A 8 -1.54 6.10 7.20
N ILE A 9 -0.27 6.28 7.60
CA ILE A 9 0.82 6.62 6.70
C ILE A 9 1.05 5.48 5.70
N GLU A 10 1.11 4.24 6.18
CA GLU A 10 1.29 3.06 5.32
C GLU A 10 0.14 2.89 4.33
N VAL A 11 -1.12 3.02 4.77
CA VAL A 11 -2.29 2.92 3.87
C VAL A 11 -2.23 3.98 2.77
N ARG A 12 -1.88 5.23 3.11
CA ARG A 12 -1.73 6.30 2.12
C ARG A 12 -0.63 6.00 1.12
N HIS A 13 0.52 5.52 1.59
CA HIS A 13 1.65 5.21 0.73
C HIS A 13 1.35 4.04 -0.22
N ILE A 14 0.71 2.98 0.27
CA ILE A 14 0.26 1.85 -0.57
C ILE A 14 -0.72 2.31 -1.65
N LYS A 15 -1.73 3.11 -1.28
CA LYS A 15 -2.73 3.64 -2.23
C LYS A 15 -2.08 4.50 -3.31
N ALA A 16 -1.24 5.46 -2.91
CA ALA A 16 -0.55 6.35 -3.84
C ALA A 16 0.34 5.55 -4.82
N THR A 17 1.07 4.56 -4.30
CA THR A 17 1.93 3.71 -5.13
C THR A 17 1.11 2.88 -6.12
N LEU A 18 0.03 2.22 -5.68
CA LEU A 18 -0.88 1.50 -6.58
C LEU A 18 -1.44 2.40 -7.67
N SER A 19 -1.90 3.61 -7.33
CA SER A 19 -2.39 4.58 -8.32
C SER A 19 -1.30 4.99 -9.32
N SER A 20 -0.05 5.19 -8.87
CA SER A 20 1.06 5.59 -9.74
C SER A 20 1.43 4.53 -10.80
N VAL A 21 1.06 3.27 -10.57
CA VAL A 21 1.32 2.15 -11.50
C VAL A 21 0.03 1.53 -12.05
N ALA A 22 -1.07 2.28 -12.06
CA ALA A 22 -2.38 1.85 -12.57
C ALA A 22 -2.84 0.50 -11.98
N GLY A 23 -2.64 0.30 -10.67
CA GLY A 23 -3.05 -0.90 -9.95
C GLY A 23 -2.14 -2.13 -10.16
N ASN A 24 -1.03 -2.00 -10.90
CA ASN A 24 -0.09 -3.10 -11.09
C ASN A 24 0.61 -3.48 -9.77
N ARG A 25 0.09 -4.51 -9.09
CA ARG A 25 0.58 -4.96 -7.77
C ARG A 25 2.03 -5.41 -7.78
N THR A 26 2.53 -5.97 -8.87
CA THR A 26 3.95 -6.37 -8.97
C THR A 26 4.86 -5.15 -8.99
N LYS A 27 4.53 -4.15 -9.83
CA LYS A 27 5.30 -2.89 -9.88
C LYS A 27 5.19 -2.12 -8.56
N ALA A 28 4.00 -2.06 -7.96
CA ALA A 28 3.79 -1.40 -6.68
C ALA A 28 4.61 -2.05 -5.56
N ALA A 29 4.62 -3.38 -5.46
CA ALA A 29 5.41 -4.11 -4.47
C ALA A 29 6.92 -3.83 -4.64
N ASN A 30 7.41 -3.79 -5.88
CA ASN A 30 8.80 -3.43 -6.18
C ASN A 30 9.15 -2.01 -5.72
N ILE A 31 8.26 -1.02 -5.98
CA ILE A 31 8.47 0.37 -5.54
C ILE A 31 8.43 0.48 -4.02
N LEU A 32 7.53 -0.24 -3.37
CA LEU A 32 7.39 -0.28 -1.91
C LEU A 32 8.53 -1.07 -1.22
N GLY A 33 9.37 -1.78 -1.97
CA GLY A 33 10.46 -2.59 -1.43
C GLY A 33 9.98 -3.81 -0.63
N ILE A 34 8.82 -4.37 -0.97
CA ILE A 34 8.23 -5.53 -0.27
C ILE A 34 7.89 -6.66 -1.23
N ALA A 35 7.73 -7.87 -0.70
CA ALA A 35 7.20 -8.98 -1.48
C ALA A 35 5.75 -8.69 -1.93
N ARG A 36 5.40 -9.16 -3.13
CA ARG A 36 4.01 -9.06 -3.64
C ARG A 36 2.99 -9.74 -2.73
N SER A 37 3.36 -10.84 -2.07
CA SER A 37 2.52 -11.53 -1.07
C SER A 37 2.18 -10.60 0.10
N THR A 38 3.18 -9.92 0.66
CA THR A 38 3.00 -8.94 1.74
C THR A 38 2.10 -7.79 1.30
N LEU A 39 2.27 -7.26 0.08
CA LEU A 39 1.36 -6.24 -0.45
C LEU A 39 -0.09 -6.74 -0.52
N ASN A 40 -0.31 -7.97 -1.00
CA ASN A 40 -1.66 -8.55 -1.08
C ASN A 40 -2.29 -8.72 0.31
N GLU A 41 -1.53 -9.15 1.32
CA GLU A 41 -1.99 -9.28 2.70
C GLU A 41 -2.37 -7.92 3.28
N LYS A 42 -1.55 -6.88 3.06
CA LYS A 42 -1.84 -5.50 3.49
C LYS A 42 -3.07 -4.92 2.80
N ILE A 43 -3.23 -5.15 1.49
CA ILE A 43 -4.44 -4.73 0.75
C ILE A 43 -5.70 -5.33 1.39
N LYS A 44 -5.67 -6.64 1.72
CA LYS A 44 -6.78 -7.31 2.40
C LYS A 44 -6.99 -6.77 3.81
N ALA A 45 -5.93 -6.68 4.61
CA ALA A 45 -5.99 -6.26 6.01
C ALA A 45 -6.47 -4.81 6.19
N TYR A 46 -6.18 -3.94 5.20
CA TYR A 46 -6.56 -2.54 5.24
C TYR A 46 -7.77 -2.21 4.36
N ASN A 47 -8.40 -3.23 3.75
CA ASN A 47 -9.52 -3.07 2.83
C ASN A 47 -9.25 -1.99 1.76
N ILE A 48 -8.08 -2.06 1.13
CA ILE A 48 -7.68 -1.12 0.08
C ILE A 48 -8.35 -1.56 -1.23
N SER A 49 -9.28 -0.75 -1.73
CA SER A 49 -9.95 -0.90 -3.03
C SER A 49 -9.15 -0.27 -4.15
#